data_AF-A0A3B5ALI2-F1
#
_entry.id   AF-A0A3B5ALI2-F1
#
_cell.length_a   1.000
_cell.length_b   1.000
_cell.length_c   1.000
_cell.angle_alpha   90.00
_cell.angle_beta   90.00
_cell.angle_gamma   90.00
#
_symmetry.space_group_name_H-M   'P 1'
#
loop_
_entity.id
_entity.type
_entity.pdbx_description
1 polymer ?
#
loop_
_entity_poly.entity_id
_entity_poly.type
_entity_poly.pdbx_seq_one_letter_code
_entity_poly.pdbx_strand_id
1 'polypeptide(L)'
;MLEEAEMEYLKIAQDLDMYGVNYFSIRNTKGQALLLGLHALGLHIYKPGNKLTPEVTFIWDEIQHISCRPNLVRESAVEVCDKD
;
A
#
# COMPACT_ATOMS: atom_id res chain seq x y z
N MET A 1 -33.97 -3.64 -5.17
CA MET A 1 -33.95 -2.16 -4.98
C MET A 1 -32.90 -1.75 -3.95
N LEU A 2 -32.92 -2.23 -2.70
CA LEU A 2 -31.86 -1.87 -1.73
C LEU A 2 -30.48 -2.38 -2.18
N GLU A 3 -30.38 -3.65 -2.55
CA GLU A 3 -29.13 -4.26 -3.05
C GLU A 3 -28.58 -3.53 -4.29
N GLU A 4 -29.47 -3.05 -5.15
CA GLU A 4 -29.10 -2.28 -6.34
C GLU A 4 -28.55 -0.90 -5.96
N ALA A 5 -29.19 -0.21 -5.01
CA ALA A 5 -28.70 1.06 -4.49
C ALA A 5 -27.36 0.91 -3.73
N GLU A 6 -27.18 -0.17 -2.98
CA GLU A 6 -25.93 -0.51 -2.30
C GLU A 6 -24.79 -0.77 -3.31
N MET A 7 -25.09 -1.50 -4.38
CA MET A 7 -24.14 -1.75 -5.47
C MET A 7 -23.74 -0.45 -6.18
N GLU A 8 -24.70 0.41 -6.53
CA GLU A 8 -24.39 1.70 -7.16
C GLU A 8 -23.56 2.61 -6.26
N TYR A 9 -23.80 2.59 -4.94
CA TYR A 9 -22.97 3.33 -3.99
C TYR A 9 -21.52 2.83 -3.99
N LEU A 10 -21.31 1.51 -3.93
CA LEU A 10 -19.97 0.92 -3.91
C LEU A 10 -19.21 1.15 -5.22
N LYS A 11 -19.91 1.14 -6.37
CA LYS A 11 -19.32 1.46 -7.68
C LYS A 11 -18.73 2.87 -7.75
N ILE A 12 -19.30 3.82 -7.02
CA ILE A 12 -18.77 5.20 -6.94
C ILE A 12 -17.69 5.27 -5.87
N ALA A 13 -17.90 4.65 -4.71
CA ALA A 13 -16.96 4.69 -3.60
C ALA A 13 -15.59 4.07 -3.95
N GLN A 14 -15.56 3.05 -4.81
CA GLN A 14 -14.31 2.41 -5.24
C GLN A 14 -13.37 3.32 -6.04
N ASP A 15 -13.89 4.40 -6.64
CA ASP A 15 -13.09 5.37 -7.40
C ASP A 15 -12.38 6.39 -6.50
N LEU A 16 -12.67 6.41 -5.19
CA LEU A 16 -11.99 7.30 -4.25
C LEU A 16 -10.54 6.85 -4.04
N ASP A 17 -9.60 7.79 -4.11
CA ASP A 17 -8.14 7.52 -4.02
C ASP A 17 -7.71 6.72 -2.77
N MET A 18 -8.48 6.81 -1.68
CA MET A 18 -8.17 6.13 -0.42
C MET A 18 -8.97 4.83 -0.22
N TYR A 19 -9.85 4.50 -1.14
CA TYR A 19 -10.72 3.33 -1.02
C TYR A 19 -9.90 2.04 -1.01
N GLY A 20 -10.22 1.14 -0.07
CA GLY A 20 -9.57 -0.17 0.01
C GLY A 20 -8.08 -0.14 0.39
N VAL A 21 -7.51 0.99 0.80
CA VAL A 21 -6.10 1.11 1.19
C VAL A 21 -5.91 0.99 2.69
N ASN A 22 -5.09 0.03 3.13
CA ASN A 22 -4.66 -0.11 4.52
C ASN A 22 -3.27 0.52 4.71
N TYR A 23 -3.16 1.48 5.63
CA TYR A 23 -1.93 2.27 5.82
C TYR A 23 -1.11 1.80 7.04
N PHE A 24 0.18 1.58 6.83
CA PHE A 24 1.14 1.22 7.88
C PHE A 24 2.29 2.23 7.91
N SER A 25 2.72 2.62 9.11
CA SER A 25 3.89 3.48 9.25
C SER A 25 5.17 2.66 9.06
N ILE A 26 6.02 3.10 8.13
CA ILE A 26 7.30 2.45 7.83
C ILE A 26 8.43 3.48 7.85
N ARG A 27 9.67 2.99 7.80
CA ARG A 27 10.85 3.81 7.57
C ARG A 27 11.67 3.18 6.44
N ASN A 28 12.23 4.01 5.56
CA ASN A 28 13.22 3.52 4.63
C ASN A 28 14.59 3.35 5.31
N THR A 29 15.56 2.79 4.60
CA THR A 29 16.95 2.61 5.07
C THR A 29 17.67 3.91 5.42
N LYS A 30 17.15 5.07 4.98
CA LYS A 30 17.62 6.41 5.36
C LYS A 30 16.93 6.95 6.62
N GLY A 31 16.07 6.17 7.27
CA GLY A 31 15.31 6.54 8.46
C GLY A 31 14.11 7.47 8.22
N GLN A 32 13.82 7.81 6.95
CA GLN A 32 12.71 8.70 6.61
C GLN A 32 11.38 8.01 6.90
N ALA A 33 10.49 8.70 7.61
CA ALA A 33 9.15 8.21 7.89
C ALA A 33 8.29 8.26 6.61
N LEU A 34 7.65 7.14 6.28
CA LEU A 34 6.78 6.96 5.13
C LEU A 34 5.56 6.12 5.53
N LEU A 35 4.60 6.00 4.63
CA LEU A 35 3.45 5.11 4.79
C LEU A 35 3.47 4.04 3.69
N LEU A 36 3.31 2.79 4.08
CA LEU A 36 3.01 1.68 3.18
C LEU A 36 1.48 1.55 3.07
N GLY A 37 0.93 1.72 1.89
CA GLY A 37 -0.46 1.42 1.59
C GLY A 37 -0.58 0.05 0.93
N LEU A 38 -1.32 -0.84 1.57
CA LEU A 38 -1.72 -2.12 1.02
C LEU A 38 -3.06 -1.96 0.31
N HIS A 39 -3.11 -2.24 -0.98
CA HIS A 39 -4.29 -2.10 -1.83
C HIS A 39 -4.55 -3.39 -2.62
N ALA A 40 -5.77 -3.57 -3.13
CA ALA A 40 -6.13 -4.74 -3.94
C ALA A 40 -5.26 -4.87 -5.21
N LEU A 41 -4.75 -3.77 -5.74
CA LEU A 41 -3.92 -3.73 -6.96
C LEU A 41 -2.40 -3.82 -6.69
N GLY A 42 -1.95 -3.61 -5.45
CA GLY A 42 -0.52 -3.59 -5.16
C GLY A 42 -0.14 -2.99 -3.81
N LEU A 43 1.15 -2.66 -3.70
CA LEU A 43 1.73 -1.90 -2.61
C LEU A 43 2.06 -0.48 -3.07
N HIS A 44 1.79 0.49 -2.20
CA HIS A 44 2.01 1.89 -2.47
C HIS A 44 2.86 2.51 -1.35
N ILE A 45 3.74 3.45 -1.70
CA ILE A 45 4.53 4.23 -0.74
C ILE A 45 4.06 5.67 -0.78
N TYR A 46 3.73 6.23 0.38
CA TYR A 46 3.25 7.60 0.51
C TYR A 46 4.12 8.41 1.46
N LYS A 47 4.12 9.73 1.26
CA LYS A 47 4.65 10.68 2.25
C LYS A 47 3.70 10.80 3.45
N PRO A 48 4.22 11.00 4.67
CA PRO A 48 3.38 11.38 5.80
C PRO A 48 2.58 12.64 5.47
N GLY A 49 1.26 12.61 5.71
CA GLY A 49 0.36 13.74 5.45
C GLY A 49 -0.23 13.78 4.03
N ASN A 50 0.25 12.99 3.07
CA ASN A 50 -0.39 12.82 1.77
C ASN A 50 -0.75 11.35 1.54
N LYS A 51 -2.01 10.99 1.76
CA LYS A 51 -2.53 9.63 1.52
C LYS A 51 -3.25 9.48 0.18
N LEU A 52 -3.41 10.56 -0.59
CA LEU A 52 -4.17 10.54 -1.83
C LEU A 52 -3.31 10.04 -2.99
N THR A 53 -2.07 10.54 -3.07
CA THR A 53 -1.18 10.23 -4.20
C THR A 53 0.04 9.47 -3.72
N PRO A 54 0.26 8.23 -4.19
CA PRO A 54 1.47 7.48 -3.88
C PRO A 54 2.68 8.07 -4.61
N GLU A 55 3.84 8.04 -3.96
CA GLU A 55 5.12 8.41 -4.57
C GLU A 55 5.71 7.25 -5.37
N VAL A 56 5.47 6.01 -4.92
CA VAL A 56 5.94 4.78 -5.57
C VAL A 56 4.82 3.73 -5.50
N THR A 57 4.67 2.94 -6.55
CA THR A 57 3.70 1.84 -6.64
C THR A 57 4.40 0.59 -7.12
N PHE A 58 4.12 -0.54 -6.47
CA PHE A 58 4.52 -1.88 -6.89
C PHE A 58 3.24 -2.69 -7.14
N ILE A 59 3.06 -3.18 -8.36
CA ILE A 59 1.90 -4.02 -8.69
C ILE A 59 2.17 -5.47 -8.28
N TRP A 60 1.12 -6.23 -7.96
CA TRP A 60 1.29 -7.61 -7.49
C TRP A 60 2.03 -8.52 -8.47
N ASP A 61 1.77 -8.33 -9.76
CA ASP A 61 2.39 -9.12 -10.83
C ASP A 61 3.93 -8.98 -10.88
N GLU A 62 4.45 -7.87 -10.37
CA GLU A 62 5.91 -7.61 -10.28
C GLU A 62 6.53 -8.16 -8.99
N ILE A 63 5.71 -8.45 -7.97
CA ILE A 63 6.17 -8.88 -6.65
C ILE A 63 6.19 -10.41 -6.59
N GLN A 64 7.38 -11.00 -6.59
CA GLN A 64 7.52 -12.46 -6.52
C GLN A 64 7.57 -13.01 -5.09
N HIS A 65 8.16 -12.23 -4.17
CA HIS A 65 8.39 -12.65 -2.80
C HIS A 65 8.19 -11.47 -1.84
N ILE A 66 7.51 -11.73 -0.73
CA ILE A 66 7.38 -10.78 0.38
C ILE A 66 7.82 -11.51 1.64
N SER A 67 8.78 -10.94 2.37
CA SER A 67 9.23 -11.47 3.64
C SER A 67 9.34 -10.37 4.69
N CYS A 68 9.13 -10.72 5.95
CA CYS A 68 9.30 -9.83 7.09
C CYS A 68 10.15 -10.54 8.13
N ARG A 69 11.25 -9.94 8.56
CA ARG A 69 12.13 -10.49 9.59
C ARG A 69 11.83 -9.80 10.93
N PRO A 70 11.30 -10.50 11.94
CA PRO A 70 10.84 -9.88 13.18
C PRO A 70 11.96 -9.37 14.11
N ASN A 71 13.24 -9.60 13.80
CA ASN A 71 14.34 -9.42 14.75
C ASN A 71 15.48 -8.57 14.18
N LEU A 72 15.22 -7.29 13.92
CA LEU A 72 16.17 -6.22 14.17
C LEU A 72 15.36 -5.08 14.78
N VAL A 73 15.77 -4.64 15.98
CA VAL A 73 15.21 -3.46 16.63
C VAL A 73 15.22 -2.30 15.62
N ARG A 74 14.03 -1.95 15.09
CA ARG A 74 13.67 -0.74 14.30
C ARG A 74 13.59 -0.75 12.76
N GLU A 75 13.73 -1.86 12.03
CA GLU A 75 13.51 -1.79 10.56
C GLU A 75 12.69 -2.95 10.00
N SER A 76 11.42 -2.68 9.68
CA SER A 76 10.60 -3.53 8.82
C SER A 76 11.04 -3.29 7.37
N ALA A 77 12.01 -4.07 6.88
CA ALA A 77 12.43 -4.01 5.48
C ALA A 77 11.50 -4.88 4.62
N VAL A 78 10.90 -4.28 3.59
CA VAL A 78 10.33 -5.02 2.46
C VAL A 78 11.46 -5.17 1.45
N GLU A 79 12.03 -6.37 1.36
CA GLU A 79 13.00 -6.71 0.31
C GLU A 79 12.23 -7.07 -0.97
N VAL A 80 12.28 -6.18 -1.97
CA VAL A 80 11.86 -6.50 -3.35
C VAL A 80 13.10 -6.98 -4.08
N CYS A 81 13.15 -8.26 -4.44
CA CYS A 81 14.22 -8.79 -5.29
C CYS A 81 13.94 -8.38 -6.74
N ASP A 82 14.69 -7.40 -7.26
CA ASP A 82 14.82 -7.21 -8.70
C ASP A 82 15.52 -8.45 -9.31
N LYS A 83 15.01 -8.92 -10.45
CA LYS A 83 15.67 -9.99 -11.23
C LYS A 83 16.62 -9.34 -12.24
N ASP A 84 17.89 -9.76 -12.18
CA ASP A 84 18.80 -9.74 -13.33
C ASP A 84 18.22 -10.55 -14.51
#